data_AF-A0A7S1UF09-F1
#
_entry.id   AF-A0A7S1UF09-F1
#
_cell.length_a   1.000
_cell.length_b   1.000
_cell.length_c   1.000
_cell.angle_alpha   90.00
_cell.angle_beta   90.00
_cell.angle_gamma   90.00
#
_symmetry.space_group_name_H-M   'P 1'
#
loop_
_entity.id
_entity.type
_entity.pdbx_description
1 polymer ?
#
loop_
_entity_poly.entity_id
_entity_poly.type
_entity_poly.pdbx_seq_one_letter_code
_entity_poly.pdbx_strand_id
1 'polypeptide(L)'
;ACELEICSEVGWRFEVPTTVDFVAATLALMTRRALDDAAGTQVLPPTLLESVFTRTMQLLDLAVHDVRSVGYRRSVLCAVALKLVVPPHLQALCAPPPPS
;
A
#
# COMPACT_ATOMS: atom_id res chain seq x y z
N ALA A 1 -28.16 0.49 -18.88
CA ALA A 1 -27.71 -0.51 -19.87
C ALA A 1 -26.26 -0.91 -19.58
N CYS A 2 -25.28 -0.02 -19.81
CA CYS A 2 -23.84 -0.28 -19.59
C CYS A 2 -23.48 -0.79 -18.17
N GLU A 3 -24.04 -0.22 -17.11
CA GLU A 3 -23.78 -0.68 -15.73
C GLU A 3 -24.15 -2.16 -15.52
N LEU A 4 -25.32 -2.59 -15.99
CA LEU A 4 -25.77 -3.99 -15.86
C LEU A 4 -24.90 -4.95 -16.66
N GLU A 5 -24.42 -4.53 -17.82
CA GLU A 5 -23.48 -5.29 -18.64
C GLU A 5 -22.14 -5.48 -17.90
N ILE A 6 -21.57 -4.41 -17.35
CA ILE A 6 -20.33 -4.49 -16.55
C ILE A 6 -20.52 -5.41 -15.35
N CYS A 7 -21.61 -5.26 -14.60
CA CYS A 7 -21.94 -6.09 -13.44
C CYS A 7 -22.04 -7.58 -13.82
N SER A 8 -22.65 -7.88 -14.96
CA SER A 8 -22.74 -9.23 -15.51
C SER A 8 -21.37 -9.80 -15.87
N GLU A 9 -20.54 -9.04 -16.58
CA GLU A 9 -19.20 -9.46 -17.02
C GLU A 9 -18.24 -9.73 -15.85
N VAL A 10 -18.31 -8.93 -14.78
CA VAL A 10 -17.52 -9.16 -13.56
C VAL A 10 -18.13 -10.23 -12.63
N GLY A 11 -19.22 -10.86 -13.05
CA GLY A 11 -19.91 -11.91 -12.28
C GLY A 11 -20.46 -11.41 -10.95
N TRP A 12 -20.85 -10.14 -10.88
CA TRP A 12 -21.34 -9.46 -9.67
C TRP A 12 -20.35 -9.48 -8.49
N ARG A 13 -19.06 -9.69 -8.76
CA ARG A 13 -17.99 -9.68 -7.76
C ARG A 13 -17.33 -8.31 -7.71
N PHE A 14 -17.81 -7.44 -6.83
CA PHE A 14 -17.30 -6.08 -6.66
C PHE A 14 -16.22 -5.95 -5.58
N GLU A 15 -16.16 -6.91 -4.66
CA GLU A 15 -15.17 -6.92 -3.58
C GLU A 15 -13.83 -7.44 -4.09
N VAL A 16 -12.97 -6.52 -4.52
CA VAL A 16 -11.60 -6.82 -4.91
C VAL A 16 -10.67 -5.91 -4.10
N PRO A 17 -9.61 -6.46 -3.46
CA PRO A 17 -8.62 -5.65 -2.76
C PRO A 17 -8.07 -4.55 -3.67
N THR A 18 -8.24 -3.32 -3.23
CA THR A 18 -7.80 -2.11 -3.92
C THR A 18 -6.37 -1.77 -3.54
N THR A 19 -5.77 -0.84 -4.30
CA THR A 19 -4.46 -0.27 -3.94
C THR A 19 -4.50 0.43 -2.58
N VAL A 20 -5.62 1.08 -2.24
CA VAL A 20 -5.83 1.73 -0.94
C VAL A 20 -5.72 0.72 0.20
N ASP A 21 -6.36 -0.44 0.06
CA ASP A 21 -6.34 -1.50 1.08
C ASP A 21 -4.92 -1.98 1.37
N PHE A 22 -4.11 -2.18 0.32
CA PHE A 22 -2.71 -2.61 0.49
C PHE A 22 -1.83 -1.53 1.14
N VAL A 23 -2.02 -0.26 0.78
CA VAL A 23 -1.26 0.84 1.39
C VAL A 23 -1.64 0.98 2.86
N ALA A 24 -2.93 0.98 3.18
CA ALA A 24 -3.43 1.08 4.55
C ALA A 24 -2.91 -0.08 5.42
N ALA A 25 -2.98 -1.31 4.92
CA ALA A 25 -2.46 -2.50 5.61
C ALA A 25 -0.95 -2.40 5.88
N THR A 26 -0.18 -1.87 4.92
CA THR A 26 1.27 -1.74 5.09
C THR A 26 1.62 -0.66 6.11
N LEU A 27 0.93 0.48 6.10
CA LEU A 27 1.12 1.53 7.11
C LEU A 27 0.74 1.03 8.51
N ALA A 28 -0.34 0.27 8.64
CA ALA A 28 -0.71 -0.34 9.91
C ALA A 28 0.37 -1.30 10.42
N LEU A 29 0.99 -2.09 9.52
CA LEU A 29 2.09 -2.98 9.86
C LEU A 29 3.34 -2.20 10.31
N MET A 30 3.69 -1.12 9.62
CA MET A 30 4.81 -0.26 10.00
C MET A 30 4.60 0.34 11.39
N THR A 31 3.41 0.86 11.68
CA THR A 31 3.06 1.40 12.99
C THR A 31 3.17 0.35 14.08
N ARG A 32 2.65 -0.86 13.84
CA ARG A 32 2.77 -1.97 14.79
C ARG A 32 4.23 -2.34 15.06
N ARG A 33 5.05 -2.45 14.01
CA ARG A 33 6.47 -2.82 14.16
C ARG A 33 7.29 -1.73 14.87
N ALA A 34 6.99 -0.47 14.61
CA ALA A 34 7.64 0.64 15.30
C ALA A 34 7.33 0.65 16.80
N LEU A 35 6.18 0.09 17.21
CA LEU A 35 5.83 -0.14 18.61
C LEU A 35 6.50 -1.39 19.20
N ASP A 36 6.66 -2.46 18.41
CA ASP A 36 7.20 -3.75 18.84
C ASP A 36 8.74 -3.77 18.95
N ASP A 37 9.46 -2.86 18.28
CA ASP A 37 10.93 -2.82 18.32
C ASP A 37 11.44 -2.53 19.75
N ALA A 38 12.27 -3.43 20.28
CA ALA A 38 12.44 -3.77 21.70
C ALA A 38 12.99 -2.67 22.66
N ALA A 39 13.05 -1.42 22.22
CA ALA A 39 13.37 -0.24 23.04
C ALA A 39 12.16 0.72 23.23
N GLY A 40 11.02 0.44 22.60
CA GLY A 40 9.72 1.02 22.94
C GLY A 40 9.69 2.54 23.05
N THR A 41 9.90 3.29 21.97
CA THR A 41 9.37 4.68 21.88
C THR A 41 9.34 5.27 20.47
N GLN A 42 9.47 4.51 19.38
CA GLN A 42 9.38 5.12 18.06
C GLN A 42 7.92 5.20 17.60
N VAL A 43 7.18 6.17 18.15
CA VAL A 43 5.85 6.51 17.64
C VAL A 43 6.03 7.24 16.32
N LEU A 44 5.55 6.65 15.22
CA LEU A 44 5.49 7.33 13.94
C LEU A 44 4.50 8.49 14.04
N PRO A 45 4.89 9.74 13.76
CA PRO A 45 3.97 10.85 13.82
C PRO A 45 2.85 10.68 12.79
N PRO A 46 1.58 11.01 13.12
CA PRO A 46 0.45 10.80 12.21
C PRO A 46 0.62 11.57 10.90
N THR A 47 1.21 12.76 10.95
CA THR A 47 1.52 13.58 9.77
C THR A 47 2.48 12.89 8.79
N LEU A 48 3.40 12.06 9.30
CA LEU A 48 4.28 11.27 8.46
C LEU A 48 3.52 10.14 7.77
N LEU A 49 2.65 9.42 8.50
CA LEU A 49 1.81 8.36 7.93
C LEU A 49 0.87 8.91 6.85
N GLU A 50 0.23 10.05 7.11
CA GLU A 50 -0.60 10.77 6.14
C GLU A 50 0.20 11.20 4.91
N SER A 51 1.43 11.71 5.11
CA SER A 51 2.31 12.09 4.01
C SER A 51 2.73 10.91 3.15
N VAL A 52 3.11 9.79 3.78
CA VAL A 52 3.47 8.55 3.08
C VAL A 52 2.25 8.00 2.34
N PHE A 53 1.08 7.94 2.98
CA PHE A 53 -0.16 7.51 2.34
C PHE A 53 -0.47 8.35 1.10
N THR A 54 -0.53 9.67 1.25
CA THR A 54 -0.89 10.61 0.18
C THR A 54 0.07 10.50 -1.00
N ARG A 55 1.38 10.53 -0.75
CA ARG A 55 2.39 10.43 -1.81
C ARG A 55 2.38 9.07 -2.50
N THR A 56 2.13 8.00 -1.75
CA THR A 56 2.02 6.65 -2.32
C THR A 56 0.79 6.54 -3.22
N MET A 57 -0.36 7.09 -2.79
CA MET A 57 -1.57 7.12 -3.61
C MET A 57 -1.37 7.95 -4.88
N GLN A 58 -0.75 9.13 -4.80
CA GLN A 58 -0.43 9.95 -5.98
C GLN A 58 0.44 9.20 -7.00
N LEU A 59 1.43 8.44 -6.52
CA LEU A 59 2.29 7.65 -7.39
C LEU A 59 1.54 6.46 -8.03
N LEU A 60 0.65 5.82 -7.28
CA LEU A 60 -0.19 4.73 -7.76
C LEU A 60 -1.23 5.22 -8.77
N ASP A 61 -1.84 6.38 -8.54
CA ASP A 61 -2.74 7.04 -9.47
C ASP A 61 -2.04 7.32 -10.81
N LEU A 62 -0.79 7.80 -10.77
CA LEU A 62 0.01 7.96 -11.99
C LEU A 62 0.29 6.61 -12.67
N ALA A 63 0.58 5.57 -11.89
CA ALA A 63 0.91 4.25 -12.43
C ALA A 63 -0.28 3.57 -13.13
N VAL A 64 -1.50 3.70 -12.61
CA VAL A 64 -2.69 3.07 -13.22
C VAL A 64 -3.07 3.67 -14.57
N HIS A 65 -2.58 4.88 -14.89
CA HIS A 65 -2.73 5.47 -16.23
C HIS A 65 -1.79 4.84 -17.27
N ASP A 66 -0.74 4.14 -16.85
CA ASP A 66 0.14 3.40 -17.76
C ASP A 66 -0.43 1.99 -18.00
N VAL A 67 -0.78 1.68 -19.24
CA VAL A 67 -1.32 0.36 -19.65
C VAL A 67 -0.38 -0.79 -19.26
N ARG A 68 0.94 -0.54 -19.18
CA ARG A 68 1.92 -1.56 -18.76
C ARG A 68 1.74 -1.97 -17.30
N SER A 69 1.15 -1.11 -16.47
CA SER A 69 0.89 -1.41 -15.06
C SER A 69 -0.14 -2.52 -14.84
N VAL A 70 -1.07 -2.69 -15.81
CA VAL A 70 -2.17 -3.67 -15.74
C VAL A 70 -1.67 -5.11 -15.57
N GLY A 71 -0.48 -5.41 -16.11
CA GLY A 71 0.14 -6.74 -15.99
C GLY A 71 0.67 -7.08 -14.60
N TYR A 72 0.79 -6.10 -13.69
CA TYR A 72 1.32 -6.31 -12.35
C TYR A 72 0.21 -6.50 -11.32
N ARG A 73 0.48 -7.33 -10.31
CA ARG A 73 -0.41 -7.45 -9.15
C ARG A 73 -0.45 -6.12 -8.39
N ARG A 74 -1.65 -5.68 -7.98
CA ARG A 74 -1.84 -4.44 -7.19
C ARG A 74 -0.94 -4.39 -5.95
N SER A 75 -0.78 -5.51 -5.25
CA SER A 75 0.13 -5.63 -4.10
C SER A 75 1.60 -5.33 -4.43
N VAL A 76 2.06 -5.72 -5.62
CA VAL A 76 3.44 -5.45 -6.10
C VAL A 76 3.60 -3.97 -6.42
N LEU A 77 2.62 -3.37 -7.12
CA LEU A 77 2.63 -1.93 -7.40
C LEU A 77 2.66 -1.12 -6.11
N CYS A 78 1.83 -1.46 -5.12
CA CYS A 78 1.83 -0.83 -3.81
C CYS A 78 3.17 -0.97 -3.09
N ALA A 79 3.77 -2.16 -3.07
CA ALA A 79 5.06 -2.39 -2.43
C ALA A 79 6.19 -1.54 -3.06
N VAL A 80 6.21 -1.44 -4.39
CA VAL A 80 7.18 -0.60 -5.11
C VAL A 80 6.94 0.88 -4.82
N ALA A 81 5.69 1.35 -4.88
CA ALA A 81 5.35 2.74 -4.59
C ALA A 81 5.74 3.13 -3.15
N LEU A 82 5.42 2.28 -2.18
CA LEU A 82 5.80 2.47 -0.78
C LEU A 82 7.32 2.50 -0.63
N LYS A 83 8.07 1.61 -1.28
CA LYS A 83 9.54 1.62 -1.23
C LYS A 83 10.15 2.93 -1.74
N LEU A 84 9.53 3.55 -2.75
CA LEU A 84 9.99 4.83 -3.31
C LEU A 84 9.63 6.04 -2.45
N VAL A 85 8.51 5.98 -1.72
CA VAL A 85 7.99 7.10 -0.91
C VAL A 85 8.48 7.05 0.53
N VAL A 86 8.60 5.86 1.12
CA VAL A 86 9.00 5.68 2.52
C VAL A 86 10.45 6.12 2.71
N PRO A 87 10.72 7.04 3.66
CA PRO A 87 12.07 7.48 3.98
C PRO A 87 13.04 6.32 4.25
N PRO A 88 14.31 6.39 3.83
CA PRO A 88 15.27 5.28 3.94
C PRO A 88 15.42 4.70 5.35
N HIS A 89 15.39 5.57 6.36
CA HIS A 89 15.52 5.18 7.76
C HIS A 89 14.32 4.37 8.30
N LEU A 90 13.18 4.39 7.61
CA LEU A 90 11.97 3.63 7.99
C LEU A 90 11.77 2.37 7.13
N GLN A 91 12.59 2.16 6.11
CA GLN A 91 12.46 1.00 5.21
C GLN A 91 12.68 -0.33 5.95
N ALA A 92 13.46 -0.32 7.04
CA ALA A 92 13.63 -1.50 7.90
C ALA A 92 12.30 -1.99 8.49
N LEU A 93 11.36 -1.09 8.80
CA LEU A 93 10.03 -1.43 9.30
C LEU A 93 9.16 -2.14 8.25
N CYS A 94 9.50 -2.00 6.97
CA CYS A 94 8.81 -2.68 5.88
C CYS A 94 9.39 -4.07 5.56
N ALA A 95 10.58 -4.41 6.07
CA ALA A 95 11.23 -5.68 5.78
C ALA A 95 10.55 -6.85 6.51
N PRO A 96 10.50 -8.07 5.94
CA PRO A 96 10.03 -9.23 6.69
C PRO A 96 10.94 -9.48 7.91
N PRO A 97 10.40 -9.99 9.04
CA PRO A 97 11.24 -10.33 10.18
C PRO A 97 12.26 -11.41 9.77
N PRO A 98 13.48 -11.40 10.33
CA PRO A 98 14.46 -12.44 10.05
C PRO A 98 13.90 -13.81 10.42
N PRO A 99 14.23 -14.87 9.63
CA PRO A 99 13.81 -16.23 9.96
C PRO A 99 14.40 -16.67 11.30
N SER A 100 13.56 -17.31 12.11
CA SER A 100 13.89 -17.89 13.43
C SER A 100 14.74 -19.14 13.32
#